data_AF-A0A368XBD9-F1
#
_entry.id   AF-A0A368XBD9-F1
#
_cell.length_a   1.000
_cell.length_b   1.000
_cell.length_c   1.000
_cell.angle_alpha   90.00
_cell.angle_beta   90.00
_cell.angle_gamma   90.00
#
_symmetry.space_group_name_H-M   'P 1'
#
loop_
_entity.id
_entity.type
_entity.pdbx_description
1 polymer ?
#
loop_
_entity_poly.entity_id
_entity_poly.type
_entity_poly.pdbx_seq_one_letter_code
_entity_poly.pdbx_strand_id
1 'polypeptide(L)'
;MPAAQFDPVAFGTAVGEQIRDAVAPLLKRIELLEQVPFKYDGPHETDKVYERGMFVTSDGSLWHANYKTASRPGDGPAWTLAVKRGKDGR
;
A
#
# COMPACT_ATOMS: atom_id res chain seq x y z
N MET A 1 -16.88 54.70 -6.18
CA MET A 1 -16.34 53.64 -5.32
C MET A 1 -14.99 53.22 -5.91
N PRO A 2 -13.89 53.23 -5.16
CA PRO A 2 -12.59 52.82 -5.71
C PRO A 2 -12.63 51.31 -5.98
N ALA A 3 -12.13 50.89 -7.15
CA ALA A 3 -12.00 49.48 -7.49
C ALA A 3 -10.93 48.84 -6.60
N ALA A 4 -11.24 47.72 -5.95
CA ALA A 4 -10.25 46.97 -5.20
C ALA A 4 -9.16 46.48 -6.15
N GLN A 5 -7.92 46.92 -5.92
CA GLN A 5 -6.77 46.53 -6.73
C GLN A 5 -6.33 45.12 -6.31
N PHE A 6 -6.32 44.18 -7.28
CA PHE A 6 -5.85 42.82 -7.07
C PHE A 6 -4.33 42.79 -6.90
N ASP A 7 -3.85 42.16 -5.83
CA ASP A 7 -2.43 41.88 -5.61
C ASP A 7 -2.12 40.43 -6.00
N PRO A 8 -1.48 40.21 -7.18
CA PRO A 8 -1.16 38.87 -7.64
C PRO A 8 -0.11 38.16 -6.79
N VAL A 9 0.78 38.91 -6.13
CA VAL A 9 1.85 38.32 -5.30
C VAL A 9 1.25 37.82 -3.99
N ALA A 10 0.45 38.65 -3.31
CA ALA A 10 -0.25 38.24 -2.10
C ALA A 10 -1.16 37.03 -2.35
N PHE A 11 -1.88 37.03 -3.48
CA PHE A 11 -2.67 35.88 -3.90
C PHE A 11 -1.81 34.63 -4.13
N GLY A 12 -0.70 34.75 -4.87
CA GLY A 12 0.21 33.63 -5.15
C GLY A 12 0.83 33.03 -3.89
N THR A 13 1.23 33.87 -2.92
CA THR A 13 1.76 33.42 -1.62
C THR A 13 0.68 32.68 -0.83
N ALA A 14 -0.53 33.24 -0.72
CA ALA A 14 -1.63 32.60 -0.01
C ALA A 14 -2.00 31.25 -0.64
N VAL A 15 -2.08 31.16 -1.97
CA VAL A 15 -2.33 29.91 -2.69
C VAL A 15 -1.19 28.91 -2.43
N GLY A 16 0.07 29.36 -2.47
CA GLY A 16 1.22 28.50 -2.21
C GLY A 16 1.24 27.94 -0.78
N GLU A 17 0.85 28.73 0.22
CA GLU A 17 0.67 28.28 1.59
C GLU A 17 -0.42 27.22 1.69
N GLN A 18 -1.60 27.48 1.13
CA GLN A 18 -2.71 26.52 1.13
C GLN A 18 -2.33 25.19 0.45
N ILE A 19 -1.61 25.24 -0.67
CA ILE A 19 -1.15 24.01 -1.36
C ILE A 19 -0.16 23.25 -0.48
N ARG A 20 0.83 23.93 0.12
CA ARG A 20 1.81 23.28 1.00
C ARG A 20 1.13 22.63 2.21
N ASP A 21 0.21 23.35 2.84
CA ASP A 21 -0.52 22.85 4.02
C ASP A 21 -1.38 21.63 3.65
N ALA A 22 -2.03 21.66 2.49
CA ALA A 22 -2.82 20.55 1.99
C ALA A 22 -1.97 19.32 1.61
N VAL A 23 -0.79 19.53 1.02
CA VAL A 23 0.07 18.45 0.49
C VAL A 23 1.01 17.87 1.56
N ALA A 24 1.41 18.64 2.56
CA ALA A 24 2.29 18.19 3.64
C ALA A 24 1.85 16.87 4.32
N PRO A 25 0.58 16.67 4.72
CA PRO A 25 0.16 15.40 5.32
C PRO A 25 0.17 14.25 4.31
N LEU A 26 -0.05 14.52 3.01
CA LEU A 26 -0.02 13.51 1.96
C LEU A 26 1.40 13.03 1.70
N LEU A 27 2.37 13.94 1.62
CA LEU A 27 3.79 13.61 1.47
C LEU A 27 4.27 12.75 2.65
N LYS A 28 3.93 13.14 3.87
CA LYS A 28 4.22 12.35 5.07
C LYS A 28 3.61 10.95 5.00
N ARG A 29 2.39 10.83 4.47
CA ARG A 29 1.72 9.52 4.32
C ARG A 29 2.40 8.65 3.27
N ILE A 30 2.85 9.23 2.16
CA ILE A 30 3.59 8.52 1.10
C ILE A 30 4.89 7.96 1.66
N GLU A 31 5.69 8.79 2.35
CA GLU A 31 6.96 8.36 2.95
C GLU A 31 6.76 7.17 3.91
N LEU A 32 5.72 7.20 4.75
CA LEU A 32 5.38 6.11 5.66
C LEU A 32 4.97 4.82 4.92
N LEU A 33 4.28 4.92 3.79
CA LEU A 33 3.85 3.75 3.01
C LEU A 33 5.02 3.15 2.24
N GLU A 34 5.92 3.98 1.71
CA GLU A 34 7.10 3.55 0.97
C GLU A 34 8.10 2.76 1.83
N GLN A 35 8.11 2.97 3.16
CA GLN A 35 8.93 2.18 4.09
C GLN A 35 8.52 0.71 4.19
N VAL A 36 7.26 0.37 3.89
CA VAL A 36 6.72 -0.99 4.01
C VAL A 36 6.01 -1.37 2.71
N PRO A 37 6.76 -1.61 1.62
CA PRO A 37 6.15 -1.91 0.34
C PRO A 37 5.43 -3.27 0.42
N PHE A 38 4.33 -3.37 -0.32
CA PHE A 38 3.69 -4.66 -0.58
C PHE A 38 4.65 -5.54 -1.39
N LYS A 39 5.09 -6.65 -0.80
CA LYS A 39 6.07 -7.57 -1.41
C LYS A 39 5.36 -8.79 -1.95
N TYR A 40 5.11 -8.83 -3.25
CA TYR A 40 4.57 -10.02 -3.91
C TYR A 40 5.69 -10.82 -4.57
N ASP A 41 5.77 -12.11 -4.26
CA ASP A 41 6.82 -13.02 -4.71
C ASP A 41 6.27 -14.17 -5.59
N GLY A 42 5.21 -13.89 -6.35
CA GLY A 42 4.67 -14.82 -7.34
C GLY A 42 3.90 -16.00 -6.74
N PRO A 43 3.73 -17.09 -7.51
CA PRO A 43 3.21 -18.36 -7.00
C PRO A 43 4.09 -18.95 -5.89
N HIS A 44 3.46 -19.62 -4.93
CA HIS A 44 4.18 -20.38 -3.91
C HIS A 44 5.00 -21.52 -4.55
N GLU A 45 6.25 -21.66 -4.12
CA GLU A 45 7.20 -22.67 -4.54
C GLU A 45 7.54 -23.57 -3.36
N THR A 46 7.61 -24.88 -3.59
CA THR A 46 8.07 -25.84 -2.58
C THR A 46 9.54 -25.57 -2.24
N ASP A 47 9.90 -25.72 -0.96
CA ASP A 47 11.26 -25.53 -0.42
C ASP A 47 11.83 -24.09 -0.46
N LYS A 48 11.05 -23.10 -0.92
CA LYS A 48 11.40 -21.68 -0.83
C LYS A 48 11.03 -21.11 0.55
N VAL A 49 11.93 -20.33 1.13
CA VAL A 49 11.70 -19.63 2.40
C VAL A 49 11.22 -18.20 2.10
N TYR A 50 10.09 -17.85 2.68
CA TYR A 50 9.47 -16.54 2.57
C TYR A 50 9.68 -15.74 3.86
N GLU A 51 9.96 -14.45 3.73
CA GLU A 51 10.11 -13.54 4.86
C GLU A 51 8.75 -12.96 5.30
N ARG A 52 8.70 -12.45 6.53
CA ARG A 52 7.50 -11.79 7.07
C ARG A 52 7.05 -10.65 6.15
N GLY A 53 5.74 -10.55 5.92
CA GLY A 53 5.14 -9.49 5.10
C GLY A 53 5.14 -9.79 3.60
N MET A 54 5.73 -10.91 3.16
CA MET A 54 5.64 -11.35 1.77
C MET A 54 4.25 -11.91 1.46
N PHE A 55 3.84 -11.71 0.21
CA PHE A 55 2.61 -12.24 -0.36
C PHE A 55 2.93 -13.20 -1.48
N VAL A 56 2.17 -14.30 -1.56
CA VAL A 56 2.29 -15.30 -2.63
C VAL A 56 0.91 -15.73 -3.10
N THR A 57 0.82 -16.28 -4.31
CA THR A 57 -0.39 -16.95 -4.78
C THR A 57 -0.30 -18.46 -4.58
N SER A 58 -1.35 -19.07 -4.05
CA SER A 58 -1.46 -20.53 -3.92
C SER A 58 -2.93 -20.95 -3.96
N ASP A 59 -3.24 -22.01 -4.72
CA ASP A 59 -4.61 -22.48 -4.98
C ASP A 59 -5.56 -21.36 -5.45
N GLY A 60 -5.07 -20.48 -6.33
CA GLY A 60 -5.82 -19.33 -6.87
C GLY A 60 -6.12 -18.22 -5.87
N SER A 61 -5.59 -18.29 -4.64
CA SER A 61 -5.80 -17.32 -3.57
C SER A 61 -4.50 -16.56 -3.25
N LEU A 62 -4.62 -15.35 -2.70
CA LEU A 62 -3.48 -14.56 -2.22
C LEU A 62 -3.27 -14.79 -0.73
N TRP A 63 -2.04 -15.07 -0.33
CA TRP A 63 -1.66 -15.39 1.04
C TRP A 63 -0.57 -14.44 1.54
N HIS A 64 -0.60 -14.10 2.83
CA HIS A 64 0.38 -13.26 3.53
C HIS A 64 1.18 -14.09 4.53
N ALA A 65 2.51 -14.00 4.48
CA ALA A 65 3.41 -14.63 5.46
C ALA A 65 3.47 -13.81 6.76
N ASN A 66 2.94 -14.37 7.86
CA ASN A 66 2.89 -13.72 9.18
C ASN A 66 4.28 -13.65 9.84
N TYR A 67 5.16 -14.57 9.51
CA TYR A 67 6.56 -14.67 9.94
C TYR A 67 7.37 -15.49 8.93
N LYS A 68 8.69 -15.54 9.08
CA LYS A 68 9.57 -16.30 8.19
C LYS A 68 9.16 -17.78 8.13
N THR A 69 8.89 -18.32 6.94
CA THR A 69 8.36 -19.67 6.78
C THR A 69 8.70 -20.31 5.44
N ALA A 70 8.86 -21.64 5.42
CA ALA A 70 8.87 -22.46 4.21
C ALA A 70 7.64 -23.38 4.13
N SER A 71 6.70 -23.26 5.08
CA SER A 71 5.47 -24.05 5.07
C SER A 71 4.58 -23.67 3.89
N ARG A 72 3.73 -24.60 3.46
CA ARG A 72 2.73 -24.33 2.43
C ARG A 72 1.60 -23.43 2.97
N PRO A 73 1.10 -22.47 2.17
CA PRO A 73 -0.09 -21.72 2.52
C PRO A 73 -1.30 -22.61 2.79
N GLY A 74 -1.94 -22.40 3.94
CA GLY A 74 -3.10 -23.20 4.39
C GLY A 74 -2.77 -24.30 5.41
N ASP A 75 -1.50 -24.71 5.57
CA ASP A 75 -1.11 -25.81 6.46
C ASP A 75 -0.89 -25.39 7.93
N GLY A 76 -1.07 -24.10 8.26
CA GLY A 76 -0.87 -23.62 9.63
C GLY A 76 -0.93 -22.09 9.77
N PRO A 77 -0.51 -21.56 10.93
CA PRO A 77 -0.65 -20.13 11.27
C PRO A 77 0.38 -19.23 10.61
N ALA A 78 1.34 -19.79 9.87
CA ALA A 78 2.37 -19.03 9.17
C ALA A 78 1.78 -18.15 8.06
N TRP A 79 0.61 -18.51 7.54
CA TRP A 79 -0.05 -17.83 6.43
C TRP A 79 -1.41 -17.31 6.82
N THR A 80 -1.72 -16.08 6.40
CA THR A 80 -3.08 -15.50 6.45
C THR A 80 -3.64 -15.43 5.04
N LEU A 81 -4.86 -15.91 4.84
CA LEU A 81 -5.58 -15.76 3.58
C LEU A 81 -5.95 -14.28 3.38
N ALA A 82 -5.30 -13.60 2.44
CA ALA A 82 -5.52 -12.18 2.17
C ALA A 82 -6.64 -11.96 1.16
N VAL A 83 -6.68 -12.77 0.10
CA VAL A 83 -7.75 -12.75 -0.90
C VAL A 83 -8.13 -14.19 -1.24
N LYS A 84 -9.40 -14.54 -1.02
CA LYS A 84 -9.94 -15.85 -1.37
C LYS A 84 -10.22 -15.92 -2.86
N ARG A 85 -9.85 -17.03 -3.52
CA ARG A 85 -10.28 -17.30 -4.90
C ARG A 85 -11.80 -17.18 -5.03
N GLY A 86 -12.24 -16.64 -6.17
CA GLY A 86 -13.65 -16.65 -6.55
C GLY A 86 -14.19 -18.09 -6.67
N LYS A 87 -15.52 -18.21 -6.64
CA LYS A 87 -16.22 -19.43 -7.08
C LYS A 87 -16.81 -19.15 -8.46
N ASP A 88 -16.88 -20.18 -9.29
CA ASP A 88 -17.58 -20.08 -10.56
C ASP A 88 -19.02 -19.62 -10.32
N GLY A 89 -19.43 -18.57 -11.06
CA GLY A 89 -20.82 -18.13 -11.07
C GLY A 89 -21.67 -19.18 -11.78
N ARG A 90 -22.68 -19.72 -11.09
CA ARG A 90 -23.71 -20.57 -11.69
C ARG A 90 -24.82 -19.72 -12.28
#